data_AF-D3H0X8-F1
#
_entry.id   AF-D3H0X8-F1
#
_cell.length_a   1.000
_cell.length_b   1.000
_cell.length_c   1.000
_cell.angle_alpha   90.00
_cell.angle_beta   90.00
_cell.angle_gamma   90.00
#
_symmetry.space_group_name_H-M   'P 1'
#
loop_
_entity.id
_entity.type
_entity.pdbx_description
1 polymer ?
#
loop_
_entity_poly.entity_id
_entity_poly.type
_entity_poly.pdbx_seq_one_letter_code
_entity_poly.pdbx_strand_id
1 'polypeptide(L)'
;MDFHLDILLPTRFAPEELDLQEVMVHWGGETFHRDPPVYAWCNHHLLQRCNLPITYGPPLDEHIDFNEYHVYNFNGSLVDDLEMAVNKGKDISTNPIIKFINNLVSKNYGGWVILSLDDEKIEVIKNISFQYSFLSLLVDGLKWERSHGVAILYNSHLI
;
A
#
# COMPACT_ATOMS: atom_id res chain seq x y z
N MET A 1 -14.15 -9.55 7.08
CA MET A 1 -13.74 -8.17 7.35
C MET A 1 -13.08 -7.75 6.08
N ASP A 2 -13.53 -6.66 5.47
CA ASP A 2 -13.01 -6.29 4.16
C ASP A 2 -11.86 -5.31 4.40
N PHE A 3 -10.65 -5.81 4.16
CA PHE A 3 -9.42 -5.03 4.31
C PHE A 3 -9.09 -4.35 2.98
N HIS A 4 -8.85 -3.04 3.05
CA HIS A 4 -8.27 -2.30 1.96
C HIS A 4 -6.86 -1.89 2.35
N LEU A 5 -5.91 -2.13 1.45
CA LEU A 5 -4.53 -1.74 1.65
C LEU A 5 -4.13 -0.82 0.51
N ASP A 6 -3.73 0.38 0.88
CA ASP A 6 -3.28 1.40 -0.04
C ASP A 6 -1.87 1.84 0.30
N ILE A 7 -1.19 2.37 -0.70
CA ILE A 7 0.10 3.01 -0.56
C ILE A 7 0.09 4.37 -1.22
N LEU A 8 0.60 5.36 -0.50
CA LEU A 8 0.82 6.71 -0.98
C LEU A 8 2.31 6.90 -1.21
N LEU A 9 2.67 7.10 -2.47
CA LEU A 9 4.04 7.31 -2.91
C LEU A 9 4.22 8.76 -3.32
N PRO A 10 5.30 9.45 -2.90
CA PRO A 10 5.49 10.85 -3.26
C PRO A 10 5.49 11.06 -4.78
N THR A 11 4.80 12.09 -5.27
CA THR A 11 4.66 12.41 -6.71
C THR A 11 5.99 12.72 -7.40
N ARG A 12 7.02 13.06 -6.62
CA ARG A 12 8.38 13.28 -7.12
C ARG A 12 9.07 11.99 -7.62
N PHE A 13 8.59 10.81 -7.25
CA PHE A 13 9.16 9.54 -7.68
C PHE A 13 8.35 8.96 -8.84
N ALA A 14 9.06 8.54 -9.88
CA ALA A 14 8.45 7.77 -10.95
C ALA A 14 8.28 6.29 -10.51
N PRO A 15 7.20 5.60 -10.93
CA PRO A 15 7.00 4.18 -10.62
C PRO A 15 8.21 3.29 -10.97
N GLU A 16 8.93 3.59 -12.04
CA GLU A 16 10.09 2.84 -12.51
C GLU A 16 11.26 2.87 -11.51
N GLU A 17 11.40 3.95 -10.73
CA GLU A 17 12.39 4.03 -9.64
C GLU A 17 12.10 3.02 -8.51
N LEU A 18 10.83 2.61 -8.42
CA LEU A 18 10.32 1.62 -7.46
C LEU A 18 10.30 0.20 -8.04
N ASP A 19 10.86 -0.01 -9.23
CA ASP A 19 10.75 -1.24 -10.01
C ASP A 19 9.28 -1.61 -10.35
N LEU A 20 8.38 -0.63 -10.37
CA LEU A 20 7.00 -0.81 -10.82
C LEU A 20 6.94 -0.63 -12.33
N GLN A 21 6.35 -1.61 -13.02
CA GLN A 21 6.14 -1.56 -14.45
C GLN A 21 4.65 -1.47 -14.74
N GLU A 22 4.23 -0.49 -15.55
CA GLU A 22 2.83 -0.42 -15.95
C GLU A 22 2.44 -1.62 -16.81
N VAL A 23 1.30 -2.23 -16.49
CA VAL A 23 0.71 -3.35 -17.22
C VAL A 23 -0.10 -2.80 -18.37
N MET A 24 0.47 -2.88 -19.58
CA MET A 24 -0.17 -2.39 -20.81
C MET A 24 -1.16 -3.40 -21.39
N VAL A 25 -2.22 -2.91 -22.04
CA VAL A 25 -3.18 -3.73 -22.79
C VAL A 25 -2.84 -3.73 -24.27
N HIS A 26 -2.89 -4.91 -24.90
CA HIS A 26 -2.67 -5.06 -26.33
C HIS A 26 -3.98 -5.36 -27.03
N TRP A 27 -4.40 -4.48 -27.94
CA TRP A 27 -5.64 -4.63 -28.69
C TRP A 27 -5.43 -4.22 -30.14
N GLY A 28 -5.82 -5.07 -31.10
CA GLY A 28 -5.72 -4.73 -32.52
C GLY A 28 -4.30 -4.50 -33.05
N GLY A 29 -3.26 -4.97 -32.34
CA GLY A 29 -1.85 -4.73 -32.68
C GLY A 29 -1.27 -3.44 -32.09
N GLU A 30 -2.06 -2.69 -31.32
CA GLU A 30 -1.64 -1.48 -30.61
C GLU A 30 -1.52 -1.74 -29.10
N THR A 31 -0.73 -0.92 -28.42
CA THR A 31 -0.47 -0.98 -26.98
C THR A 31 -1.07 0.25 -26.31
N PHE A 32 -1.87 0.03 -25.27
CA PHE A 32 -2.61 1.07 -24.55
C PHE A 32 -2.32 1.02 -23.05
N HIS A 33 -2.31 2.20 -22.43
CA HIS A 33 -2.38 2.32 -20.98
C HIS A 33 -3.71 1.78 -20.48
N ARG A 34 -3.71 1.23 -19.27
CA ARG A 34 -4.95 0.84 -18.60
C ARG A 34 -5.60 2.05 -17.96
N ASP A 35 -6.93 2.04 -17.90
CA ASP A 35 -7.71 3.02 -17.15
C ASP A 35 -8.63 2.29 -16.16
N PRO A 36 -8.33 2.30 -14.84
CA PRO A 36 -7.15 2.94 -14.23
C PRO A 36 -5.82 2.20 -14.51
N PRO A 37 -4.66 2.89 -14.43
CA PRO A 37 -3.34 2.27 -14.59
C PRO A 37 -3.09 1.17 -13.56
N VAL A 38 -2.51 0.06 -13.99
CA VAL A 38 -2.16 -1.08 -13.15
C VAL A 38 -0.66 -1.31 -13.25
N TYR A 39 -0.01 -1.61 -12.13
CA TYR A 39 1.43 -1.80 -12.04
C TYR A 39 1.78 -3.19 -11.53
N ALA A 40 2.77 -3.79 -12.17
CA ALA A 40 3.37 -5.04 -11.78
C ALA A 40 4.69 -4.81 -11.06
N TRP A 41 4.96 -5.64 -10.05
CA TRP A 41 6.24 -5.72 -9.37
C TRP A 41 6.67 -7.19 -9.28
N CYS A 42 7.89 -7.52 -9.70
CA CYS A 42 8.40 -8.90 -9.76
C CYS A 42 7.38 -9.90 -10.35
N ASN A 43 6.78 -9.55 -11.50
CA ASN A 43 5.77 -10.35 -12.23
C ASN A 43 4.41 -10.54 -11.52
N HIS A 44 4.12 -9.80 -10.46
CA HIS A 44 2.81 -9.80 -9.80
C HIS A 44 2.07 -8.50 -10.12
N HIS A 45 0.83 -8.58 -10.60
CA HIS A 45 -0.06 -7.41 -10.66
C HIS A 45 -0.39 -6.98 -9.25
N LEU A 46 0.31 -5.95 -8.79
CA LEU A 46 0.38 -5.63 -7.38
C LEU A 46 -0.46 -4.42 -7.04
N LEU A 47 -0.39 -3.37 -7.86
CA LEU A 47 -0.95 -2.08 -7.58
C LEU A 47 -1.87 -1.60 -8.70
N GLN A 48 -2.90 -0.86 -8.35
CA GLN A 48 -3.72 -0.10 -9.28
C GLN A 48 -3.77 1.35 -8.81
N ARG A 49 -3.50 2.30 -9.70
CA ARG A 49 -3.62 3.72 -9.39
C ARG A 49 -5.09 4.07 -9.16
N CYS A 50 -5.36 4.88 -8.15
CA CYS A 50 -6.71 5.28 -7.79
C CYS A 50 -6.75 6.76 -7.41
N ASN A 51 -7.97 7.25 -7.21
CA ASN A 51 -8.17 8.53 -6.55
C ASN A 51 -8.04 8.33 -5.04
N LEU A 52 -7.63 9.38 -4.34
CA LEU A 52 -7.65 9.39 -2.89
C LEU A 52 -9.07 9.09 -2.36
N PRO A 53 -9.24 8.11 -1.48
CA PRO A 53 -10.50 7.89 -0.80
C PRO A 53 -10.92 9.12 0.03
N ILE A 54 -12.15 9.59 -0.14
CA ILE A 54 -12.64 10.83 0.50
C ILE A 54 -12.60 10.71 2.03
N THR A 55 -12.83 9.51 2.56
CA THR A 55 -12.85 9.21 4.00
C THR A 55 -11.48 9.36 4.67
N TYR A 56 -10.40 9.29 3.90
CA TYR A 56 -9.03 9.44 4.41
C TYR A 56 -8.75 10.87 4.85
N GLY A 57 -9.44 11.86 4.26
CA GLY A 57 -9.25 13.29 4.56
C GLY A 57 -9.33 13.61 6.05
N PRO A 58 -10.50 13.50 6.70
CA PRO A 58 -10.66 13.93 8.10
C PRO A 58 -9.62 13.36 9.09
N PRO A 59 -9.25 12.06 9.05
CA PRO A 59 -8.21 11.54 9.95
C PRO A 59 -6.77 11.88 9.53
N LEU A 60 -6.49 12.21 8.27
CA LEU A 60 -5.12 12.37 7.75
C LEU A 60 -4.77 13.77 7.26
N ASP A 61 -5.72 14.69 7.12
CA ASP A 61 -5.51 16.05 6.61
C ASP A 61 -4.51 16.86 7.47
N GLU A 62 -4.41 16.57 8.77
CA GLU A 62 -3.43 17.18 9.67
C GLU A 62 -2.00 16.60 9.50
N HIS A 63 -1.87 15.52 8.75
CA HIS A 63 -0.64 14.73 8.63
C HIS A 63 -0.09 14.62 7.20
N ILE A 64 -0.94 14.77 6.19
CA ILE A 64 -0.61 14.49 4.78
C ILE A 64 -1.13 15.64 3.91
N ASP A 65 -0.26 16.26 3.12
CA ASP A 65 -0.70 16.97 1.91
C ASP A 65 -0.85 15.95 0.79
N PHE A 66 -2.09 15.52 0.54
CA PHE A 66 -2.38 14.50 -0.45
C PHE A 66 -2.00 14.88 -1.89
N ASN A 67 -1.80 16.17 -2.19
CA ASN A 67 -1.32 16.60 -3.51
C ASN A 67 0.12 16.18 -3.77
N GLU A 68 0.88 15.88 -2.72
CA GLU A 68 2.26 15.42 -2.81
C GLU A 68 2.37 13.92 -3.04
N TYR A 69 1.26 13.18 -3.16
CA TYR A 69 1.27 11.73 -3.30
C TYR A 69 0.44 11.21 -4.47
N HIS A 70 0.88 10.09 -5.03
CA HIS A 70 0.07 9.20 -5.85
C HIS A 70 -0.48 8.07 -4.97
N VAL A 71 -1.77 7.79 -5.10
CA VAL A 71 -2.45 6.74 -4.35
C VAL A 71 -2.56 5.49 -5.21
N TYR A 72 -2.23 4.35 -4.60
CA TYR A 72 -2.33 3.04 -5.24
C TYR A 72 -2.97 2.04 -4.29
N ASN A 73 -3.93 1.28 -4.79
CA ASN A 73 -4.53 0.18 -4.06
C ASN A 73 -3.80 -1.11 -4.38
N PHE A 74 -3.55 -1.92 -3.36
CA PHE A 74 -3.09 -3.28 -3.58
C PHE A 74 -4.20 -4.15 -4.18
N ASN A 75 -3.81 -5.15 -4.95
CA ASN A 75 -4.75 -6.14 -5.47
C ASN A 75 -5.47 -6.85 -4.30
N GLY A 76 -6.79 -6.78 -4.28
CA GLY A 76 -7.63 -7.35 -3.20
C GLY A 76 -7.34 -8.82 -2.92
N SER A 77 -7.13 -9.65 -3.95
CA SER A 77 -6.84 -11.08 -3.69
C SER A 77 -5.52 -11.30 -2.96
N LEU A 78 -4.52 -10.44 -3.19
CA LEU A 78 -3.24 -10.51 -2.47
C LEU A 78 -3.37 -10.00 -1.03
N VAL A 79 -4.29 -9.06 -0.79
CA VAL A 79 -4.64 -8.58 0.57
C VAL A 79 -5.35 -9.69 1.34
N ASP A 80 -6.36 -10.34 0.74
CA ASP A 80 -7.06 -11.48 1.31
C ASP A 80 -6.09 -12.64 1.65
N ASP A 81 -5.16 -12.93 0.74
CA ASP A 81 -4.12 -13.95 0.97
C ASP A 81 -3.20 -13.59 2.15
N LEU A 82 -2.85 -12.31 2.29
CA LEU A 82 -2.02 -11.81 3.40
C LEU A 82 -2.79 -11.89 4.72
N GLU A 83 -4.03 -11.42 4.76
CA GLU A 83 -4.93 -11.50 5.90
C GLU A 83 -5.06 -12.94 6.39
N MET A 84 -5.36 -13.86 5.47
CA MET A 84 -5.51 -15.28 5.77
C MET A 84 -4.20 -15.86 6.32
N ALA A 85 -3.05 -15.51 5.75
CA ALA A 85 -1.75 -15.98 6.21
C ALA A 85 -1.45 -15.50 7.64
N VAL A 86 -1.69 -14.22 7.94
CA VAL A 86 -1.54 -13.64 9.28
C VAL A 86 -2.40 -14.38 10.30
N ASN A 87 -3.69 -14.55 10.01
CA ASN A 87 -4.64 -15.13 10.95
C ASN A 87 -4.52 -16.65 11.10
N LYS A 88 -3.89 -17.33 10.15
CA LYS A 88 -3.55 -18.76 10.26
C LYS A 88 -2.15 -19.01 10.82
N GLY A 89 -1.41 -17.97 11.21
CA GLY A 89 -0.05 -18.09 11.72
C GLY A 89 0.92 -18.68 10.69
N LYS A 90 0.66 -18.47 9.39
CA LYS A 90 1.55 -18.90 8.30
C LYS A 90 2.69 -17.90 8.14
N ASP A 91 3.78 -18.35 7.52
CA ASP A 91 4.84 -17.45 7.12
C ASP A 91 4.34 -16.47 6.05
N ILE A 92 4.54 -15.17 6.30
CA ILE A 92 4.17 -14.07 5.42
C ILE A 92 5.36 -13.52 4.64
N SER A 93 6.59 -13.98 4.91
CA SER A 93 7.83 -13.47 4.32
C SER A 93 7.86 -13.60 2.79
N THR A 94 7.13 -14.57 2.25
CA THR A 94 7.03 -14.82 0.82
C THR A 94 5.92 -14.04 0.13
N ASN A 95 5.00 -13.43 0.88
CA ASN A 95 3.86 -12.71 0.32
C ASN A 95 4.33 -11.50 -0.53
N PRO A 96 3.79 -11.30 -1.75
CA PRO A 96 4.22 -10.22 -2.64
C PRO A 96 4.09 -8.81 -2.03
N ILE A 97 3.03 -8.55 -1.27
CA ILE A 97 2.81 -7.27 -0.59
C ILE A 97 3.92 -7.02 0.44
N ILE A 98 4.19 -8.01 1.29
CA ILE A 98 5.24 -7.91 2.31
C ILE A 98 6.62 -7.69 1.69
N LYS A 99 6.94 -8.42 0.63
CA LYS A 99 8.20 -8.24 -0.12
C LYS A 99 8.32 -6.85 -0.72
N PHE A 100 7.26 -6.37 -1.35
CA PHE A 100 7.24 -5.05 -1.96
C PHE A 100 7.40 -3.94 -0.93
N ILE A 101 6.63 -3.98 0.17
CA ILE A 101 6.75 -2.97 1.22
C ILE A 101 8.15 -2.99 1.84
N ASN A 102 8.72 -4.18 2.09
CA ASN A 102 10.09 -4.29 2.57
C ASN A 102 11.11 -3.68 1.60
N ASN A 103 10.93 -3.88 0.30
CA ASN A 103 11.75 -3.24 -0.72
C ASN A 103 11.63 -1.71 -0.64
N LEU A 104 10.41 -1.17 -0.60
CA LEU A 104 10.16 0.26 -0.50
C LEU A 104 10.76 0.90 0.75
N VAL A 105 10.54 0.28 1.91
CA VAL A 105 11.11 0.76 3.18
C VAL A 105 12.65 0.72 3.12
N SER A 106 13.24 -0.32 2.51
CA SER A 106 14.70 -0.43 2.37
C SER A 106 15.31 0.62 1.44
N LYS A 107 14.59 1.00 0.37
CA LYS A 107 15.02 2.07 -0.55
C LYS A 107 14.81 3.47 0.04
N ASN A 108 14.10 3.57 1.16
CA ASN A 108 14.01 4.76 1.98
C ASN A 108 13.38 5.97 1.26
N TYR A 109 12.44 5.77 0.33
CA TYR A 109 11.85 6.88 -0.44
C TYR A 109 10.92 7.80 0.36
N GLY A 110 10.43 7.34 1.52
CA GLY A 110 9.34 7.98 2.23
C GLY A 110 7.99 7.67 1.57
N GLY A 111 6.93 7.68 2.38
CA GLY A 111 5.57 7.37 1.90
C GLY A 111 4.67 6.87 3.03
N TRP A 112 3.42 6.59 2.68
CA TRP A 112 2.45 6.04 3.62
C TRP A 112 1.94 4.69 3.15
N VAL A 113 1.79 3.76 4.09
CA VAL A 113 0.96 2.57 3.88
C VAL A 113 -0.27 2.71 4.76
N ILE A 114 -1.44 2.54 4.17
CA ILE A 114 -2.72 2.72 4.84
C ILE A 114 -3.47 1.39 4.74
N LEU A 115 -3.66 0.74 5.88
CA LEU A 115 -4.62 -0.33 6.04
C LEU A 115 -5.92 0.30 6.55
N SER A 116 -7.01 0.15 5.81
CA SER A 116 -8.33 0.58 6.24
C SER A 116 -9.29 -0.61 6.31
N LEU A 117 -10.30 -0.47 7.16
CA LEU A 117 -11.37 -1.44 7.40
C LEU A 117 -12.70 -0.82 6.97
N ASP A 118 -13.66 -1.65 6.53
CA ASP A 118 -15.10 -1.35 6.44
C ASP A 118 -15.49 0.14 6.56
N ASP A 119 -15.88 0.77 5.45
CA ASP A 119 -16.05 2.24 5.29
C ASP A 119 -14.75 3.05 5.48
N GLU A 120 -13.61 2.45 5.14
CA GLU A 120 -12.29 3.12 5.07
C GLU A 120 -11.81 3.73 6.41
N LYS A 121 -12.21 3.14 7.54
CA LYS A 121 -11.85 3.63 8.87
C LYS A 121 -10.36 3.46 9.17
N ILE A 122 -9.76 4.52 9.71
CA ILE A 122 -8.38 4.57 10.19
C ILE A 122 -8.43 5.01 11.66
N GLU A 123 -7.93 4.16 12.56
CA GLU A 123 -7.97 4.42 14.01
C GLU A 123 -6.59 4.81 14.56
N VAL A 124 -5.53 4.33 13.90
CA VAL A 124 -4.16 4.45 14.38
C VAL A 124 -3.30 5.13 13.32
N ILE A 125 -2.62 6.21 13.70
CA ILE A 125 -1.66 6.92 12.83
C ILE A 125 -0.29 6.84 13.49
N LYS A 126 0.72 6.35 12.76
CA LYS A 126 2.08 6.15 13.27
C LYS A 126 3.11 6.69 12.29
N ASN A 127 4.09 7.41 12.83
CA ASN A 127 5.34 7.72 12.15
C ASN A 127 6.44 6.81 12.69
N ILE A 128 7.12 6.11 11.80
CA ILE A 128 8.18 5.16 12.18
C ILE A 128 9.46 5.38 11.37
N SER A 129 10.58 5.10 12.05
CA SER A 129 11.93 5.16 11.47
C SER A 129 12.54 3.79 11.17
N PHE A 130 11.90 2.69 11.56
CA PHE A 130 12.45 1.33 11.44
C PHE A 130 11.46 0.31 10.86
N GLN A 131 11.97 -0.56 9.97
CA GLN A 131 11.20 -1.57 9.24
C GLN A 131 10.51 -2.61 10.13
N TYR A 132 11.13 -3.06 11.22
CA TYR A 132 10.51 -4.07 12.09
C TYR A 132 9.22 -3.55 12.72
N SER A 133 9.24 -2.28 13.14
CA SER A 133 8.06 -1.60 13.68
C SER A 133 6.96 -1.49 12.61
N PHE A 134 7.33 -1.25 11.34
CA PHE A 134 6.38 -1.21 10.22
C PHE A 134 5.56 -2.50 10.13
N LEU A 135 6.25 -3.62 9.95
CA LEU A 135 5.60 -4.90 9.72
C LEU A 135 4.75 -5.32 10.92
N SER A 136 5.23 -5.06 12.14
CA SER A 136 4.47 -5.38 13.34
C SER A 136 3.15 -4.63 13.41
N LEU A 137 3.10 -3.35 13.01
CA LEU A 137 1.88 -2.54 13.02
C LEU A 137 0.89 -3.01 11.95
N LEU A 138 1.37 -3.24 10.73
CA LEU A 138 0.53 -3.73 9.64
C LEU A 138 -0.07 -5.11 9.95
N VAL A 139 0.76 -6.05 10.43
CA VAL A 139 0.32 -7.40 10.82
C VAL A 139 -0.64 -7.34 11.99
N ASP A 140 -0.48 -6.38 12.91
CA ASP A 140 -1.40 -6.24 14.04
C ASP A 140 -2.80 -5.80 13.61
N GLY A 141 -2.88 -4.83 12.71
CA GLY A 141 -4.14 -4.34 12.15
C GLY A 141 -4.93 -5.40 11.37
N LEU A 142 -4.24 -6.41 10.81
CA LEU A 142 -4.84 -7.52 10.05
C LEU A 142 -5.43 -8.65 10.92
N LYS A 143 -5.20 -8.66 12.24
CA LYS A 143 -5.67 -9.76 13.09
C LYS A 143 -7.17 -9.68 13.35
N TRP A 144 -7.91 -10.76 13.06
CA TRP A 144 -9.37 -10.82 13.23
C TRP A 144 -9.86 -10.51 14.65
N GLU A 145 -9.10 -10.90 15.67
CA GLU A 145 -9.49 -10.68 17.07
C GLU A 145 -9.40 -9.21 17.50
N ARG A 146 -8.63 -8.39 16.77
CA ARG A 146 -8.32 -6.99 17.14
C ARG A 146 -8.06 -6.09 15.94
N SER A 147 -8.79 -6.32 14.85
CA SER A 147 -8.58 -5.63 13.60
C SER A 147 -8.80 -4.13 13.80
N HIS A 148 -7.91 -3.32 13.24
CA HIS A 148 -8.05 -1.87 13.25
C HIS A 148 -7.38 -1.27 12.01
N GLY A 149 -7.91 -0.14 11.53
CA GLY A 149 -7.27 0.61 10.46
C GLY A 149 -6.03 1.33 10.98
N VAL A 150 -4.96 1.31 10.19
CA VAL A 150 -3.69 1.93 10.53
C VAL A 150 -3.07 2.65 9.33
N ALA A 151 -2.70 3.92 9.52
CA ALA A 151 -1.88 4.68 8.59
C ALA A 151 -0.45 4.77 9.14
N ILE A 152 0.52 4.31 8.36
CA ILE A 152 1.93 4.23 8.75
C ILE A 152 2.76 5.07 7.80
N LEU A 153 3.30 6.18 8.32
CA LEU A 153 4.34 6.95 7.66
C LEU A 153 5.68 6.26 7.88
N TYR A 154 6.34 5.87 6.79
CA TYR A 154 7.71 5.36 6.84
C TYR A 154 8.68 6.41 6.33
N ASN A 155 9.80 6.57 7.05
CA ASN A 155 10.88 7.48 6.73
C ASN A 155 10.44 8.95 6.46
N SER A 156 10.08 9.66 7.52
CA SER A 156 9.68 11.07 7.47
C SER A 156 10.83 12.07 7.22
N HIS A 157 12.08 11.63 7.08
CA HIS A 157 13.23 12.54 6.93
C HIS A 157 13.38 13.12 5.51
N LEU A 158 12.54 12.69 4.57
CA LEU A 158 12.55 13.14 3.18
C LEU A 158 11.29 13.92 2.79
N ILE A 159 10.39 14.18 3.73
CA ILE A 159 9.18 14.98 3.54
C ILE A 159 9.42 16.33 4.20
#